data_AF-A0A7J6UXZ4-F1
#
_entry.id   AF-A0A7J6UXZ4-F1
#
_cell.length_a   1.000
_cell.length_b   1.000
_cell.length_c   1.000
_cell.angle_alpha   90.00
_cell.angle_beta   90.00
_cell.angle_gamma   90.00
#
_symmetry.space_group_name_H-M   'P 1'
#
loop_
_entity.id
_entity.type
_entity.pdbx_description
1 polymer ?
#
loop_
_entity_poly.entity_id
_entity_poly.type
_entity_poly.pdbx_seq_one_letter_code
_entity_poly.pdbx_strand_id
1 'polypeptide(L)'
;IGLAMSPLSNNSLFLDYHRNPFPMFFLRGLNVSLSTDDPLQIHLTKEPLVEEYSVAASVWKLSSCDICEIARNSVYQSGFSHVLKVNLM
;
A
#
# COMPACT_ATOMS: atom_id res chain seq x y z
N ILE A 1 -5.07 14.88 -3.36
CA ILE A 1 -5.95 13.69 -3.25
C ILE A 1 -5.05 12.47 -3.15
N GLY A 2 -5.27 11.60 -2.16
CA GLY A 2 -4.49 10.37 -1.97
C GLY A 2 -5.29 9.15 -2.39
N LEU A 3 -4.60 8.11 -2.86
CA LEU A 3 -5.19 6.84 -3.27
C LEU A 3 -4.68 5.73 -2.36
N ALA A 4 -5.59 5.12 -1.59
CA ALA A 4 -5.32 3.86 -0.90
C ALA A 4 -5.75 2.71 -1.80
N MET A 5 -4.84 1.77 -2.05
CA MET A 5 -5.08 0.65 -2.96
C MET A 5 -4.78 -0.67 -2.26
N SER A 6 -5.56 -1.70 -2.58
CA SER A 6 -5.39 -3.06 -2.04
C SER A 6 -5.11 -4.08 -3.16
N PRO A 7 -3.88 -4.15 -3.68
CA PRO A 7 -3.51 -5.00 -4.81
C PRO A 7 -3.89 -6.48 -4.68
N LEU A 8 -3.73 -7.09 -3.49
CA LEU A 8 -4.12 -8.48 -3.25
C LEU A 8 -5.63 -8.67 -3.34
N SER A 9 -6.42 -7.74 -2.78
CA SER A 9 -7.88 -7.70 -2.95
C SER A 9 -8.26 -7.61 -4.43
N ASN A 10 -7.62 -6.69 -5.16
CA ASN A 10 -7.88 -6.46 -6.60
C ASN A 10 -7.58 -7.71 -7.43
N ASN A 11 -6.51 -8.43 -7.09
CA ASN A 11 -6.13 -9.69 -7.72
C ASN A 11 -7.15 -10.80 -7.49
N SER A 12 -7.70 -10.91 -6.28
CA SER A 12 -8.71 -11.91 -5.97
C SER A 12 -10.04 -11.66 -6.68
N LEU A 13 -10.37 -10.40 -6.99
CA LEU A 13 -11.72 -10.02 -7.44
C LEU A 13 -11.84 -9.69 -8.94
N PHE A 14 -10.87 -9.00 -9.55
CA PHE A 14 -11.10 -8.40 -10.87
C PHE A 14 -9.87 -8.15 -11.76
N LEU A 15 -8.64 -8.18 -11.25
CA LEU A 15 -7.47 -7.79 -12.03
C LEU A 15 -6.20 -8.52 -11.58
N ASP A 16 -5.60 -9.30 -12.48
CA ASP A 16 -4.29 -9.94 -12.27
C ASP A 16 -3.27 -8.96 -11.64
N TYR A 17 -2.59 -9.42 -10.58
CA TYR A 17 -1.71 -8.62 -9.74
C TYR A 17 -0.63 -7.87 -10.54
N HIS A 18 -0.06 -8.50 -11.57
CA HIS A 18 0.95 -7.88 -12.44
C HIS A 18 0.41 -6.72 -13.28
N ARG A 19 -0.91 -6.66 -13.47
CA ARG A 19 -1.60 -5.62 -14.24
C ARG A 19 -2.15 -4.53 -13.34
N ASN A 20 -1.95 -4.61 -12.02
CA ASN A 20 -2.38 -3.57 -11.10
C ASN A 20 -1.68 -2.24 -11.45
N PRO A 21 -2.40 -1.10 -11.49
CA PRO A 21 -1.82 0.18 -11.88
C PRO A 21 -1.00 0.84 -10.77
N PHE A 22 -0.99 0.29 -9.55
CA PHE A 22 -0.24 0.82 -8.41
C PHE A 22 1.23 1.18 -8.72
N PRO A 23 2.09 0.27 -9.25
CA PRO A 23 3.48 0.60 -9.53
C PRO A 23 3.62 1.76 -10.52
N MET A 24 2.73 1.84 -11.52
CA MET A 24 2.73 2.95 -12.48
C MET A 24 2.31 4.27 -11.86
N PHE A 25 1.37 4.27 -10.90
CA PHE A 25 0.99 5.47 -10.18
C PHE A 25 2.10 5.94 -9.24
N PHE A 26 2.72 5.00 -8.51
CA PHE A 26 3.85 5.29 -7.64
C PHE A 26 5.03 5.90 -8.42
N LEU A 27 5.44 5.29 -9.52
CA LEU A 27 6.54 5.78 -10.37
C LEU A 27 6.27 7.15 -11.01
N ARG A 28 5.00 7.55 -11.14
CA ARG A 28 4.61 8.88 -11.62
C ARG A 28 4.52 9.92 -10.50
N GLY A 29 4.86 9.56 -9.26
CA GLY A 29 4.82 10.45 -8.10
C GLY A 29 3.41 10.74 -7.58
N LEU A 30 2.42 9.89 -7.89
CA LEU A 30 1.10 10.03 -7.28
C LEU A 30 1.17 9.67 -5.79
N ASN A 31 0.35 10.35 -4.98
CA ASN A 31 0.21 10.06 -3.55
C ASN A 31 -0.59 8.76 -3.37
N VAL A 32 0.09 7.62 -3.49
CA VAL A 32 -0.48 6.28 -3.33
C VAL A 32 -0.02 5.63 -2.03
N SER A 33 -0.88 4.81 -1.44
CA SER A 33 -0.61 4.00 -0.25
C SER A 33 -1.19 2.58 -0.42
N LEU A 34 -0.61 1.60 0.29
CA LEU A 34 -1.12 0.23 0.32
C LEU A 34 -2.08 0.01 1.50
N SER A 35 -3.15 -0.74 1.25
CA SER A 35 -4.19 -1.12 2.21
C SER A 35 -4.59 -2.58 2.02
N THR A 36 -5.38 -3.14 2.95
CA THR A 36 -5.76 -4.57 2.97
C THR A 36 -7.16 -4.86 2.44
N ASP A 37 -8.11 -3.91 2.53
CA ASP A 37 -9.55 -4.11 2.25
C ASP A 37 -10.21 -5.16 3.18
N ASP A 38 -10.20 -6.45 2.81
CA ASP A 38 -10.82 -7.57 3.53
C ASP A 38 -9.77 -8.57 4.05
N PRO A 39 -9.03 -8.23 5.12
CA PRO A 39 -7.87 -9.03 5.55
C PRO A 39 -8.20 -10.46 5.98
N LEU A 40 -9.42 -10.72 6.44
CA LEU A 40 -9.87 -12.06 6.83
C LEU A 40 -10.10 -13.00 5.64
N GLN A 41 -10.38 -12.46 4.46
CA GLN A 41 -10.69 -13.25 3.27
C GLN A 41 -9.48 -13.42 2.36
N ILE A 42 -8.57 -12.46 2.36
CA ILE A 42 -7.51 -12.34 1.34
C ILE A 42 -6.14 -12.78 1.89
N HIS A 43 -5.83 -12.43 3.14
CA HIS A 43 -4.47 -12.57 3.69
C HIS A 43 -4.33 -13.88 4.47
N LEU A 44 -3.14 -14.49 4.38
CA LEU A 44 -2.83 -15.79 5.00
C LEU A 44 -1.99 -15.65 6.26
N THR A 45 -1.31 -14.51 6.42
CA THR A 45 -0.43 -14.26 7.56
C THR A 45 -1.17 -13.61 8.72
N LYS A 46 -0.53 -13.60 9.90
CA LYS A 46 -1.05 -12.88 11.08
C LYS A 46 -0.97 -11.36 10.95
N GLU A 47 -0.17 -10.86 10.00
CA GLU A 47 0.10 -9.44 9.80
C GLU A 47 -0.30 -9.04 8.37
N PRO A 48 -1.61 -8.88 8.09
CA PRO A 48 -2.13 -8.78 6.71
C PRO A 48 -1.57 -7.58 5.94
N LEU A 49 -1.42 -6.42 6.61
CA LEU A 49 -0.83 -5.26 5.96
C LEU A 49 0.64 -5.50 5.61
N VAL A 50 1.41 -6.14 6.48
CA VAL A 50 2.82 -6.46 6.23
C VAL A 50 2.96 -7.42 5.05
N GLU A 51 2.04 -8.39 4.92
CA GLU A 51 1.94 -9.27 3.76
C GLU A 51 1.68 -8.49 2.46
N GLU A 52 0.77 -7.52 2.47
CA GLU A 52 0.51 -6.64 1.31
C GLU A 52 1.80 -5.94 0.85
N TYR A 53 2.53 -5.32 1.80
CA TYR A 53 3.81 -4.65 1.51
C TYR A 53 4.88 -5.64 1.03
N SER A 54 4.94 -6.83 1.62
CA SER A 54 5.96 -7.85 1.30
C SER A 54 5.76 -8.43 -0.11
N VAL A 55 4.52 -8.70 -0.49
CA VAL A 55 4.18 -9.16 -1.85
C VAL A 55 4.45 -8.04 -2.86
N ALA A 56 3.98 -6.82 -2.58
CA ALA A 56 4.22 -5.67 -3.45
C ALA A 56 5.72 -5.42 -3.67
N ALA A 57 6.53 -5.47 -2.60
CA ALA A 57 7.97 -5.31 -2.68
C ALA A 57 8.62 -6.38 -3.55
N SER A 58 8.22 -7.64 -3.37
CA SER A 58 8.80 -8.78 -4.11
C SER A 58 8.41 -8.75 -5.58
N VAL A 59 7.12 -8.50 -5.89
CA VAL A 59 6.59 -8.56 -7.26
C VAL A 59 7.02 -7.34 -8.09
N TRP A 60 6.99 -6.14 -7.50
CA TRP A 60 7.34 -4.90 -8.20
C TRP A 60 8.79 -4.46 -7.96
N LYS A 61 9.59 -5.26 -7.26
CA LYS A 61 11.01 -5.02 -6.97
C LYS A 61 11.25 -3.66 -6.29
N LEU A 62 10.40 -3.33 -5.34
CA LEU A 62 10.51 -2.08 -4.58
C LEU A 62 11.65 -2.18 -3.57
N SER A 63 12.41 -1.10 -3.45
CA SER A 63 13.44 -0.96 -2.43
C SER A 63 12.83 -0.65 -1.06
N SER A 64 13.63 -0.76 0.00
CA SER A 64 13.21 -0.32 1.34
C SER A 64 12.83 1.17 1.36
N CYS A 65 13.50 2.02 0.56
CA CYS A 65 13.16 3.43 0.44
C CYS A 65 11.76 3.63 -0.17
N ASP A 66 11.45 2.90 -1.25
CA ASP A 66 10.14 2.97 -1.91
C ASP A 66 9.02 2.54 -0.95
N ILE A 67 9.25 1.45 -0.22
CA ILE A 67 8.30 0.94 0.78
C ILE A 67 8.10 1.96 1.92
N CYS A 68 9.17 2.56 2.43
CA CYS A 68 9.08 3.63 3.43
C CYS A 68 8.33 4.86 2.89
N GLU A 69 8.51 5.24 1.63
CA GLU A 69 7.79 6.35 1.02
C GLU A 69 6.29 6.06 0.94
N ILE A 70 5.91 4.86 0.48
CA ILE A 70 4.51 4.41 0.42
C ILE A 70 3.88 4.40 1.82
N ALA A 71 4.61 3.89 2.82
CA ALA A 71 4.17 3.88 4.21
C ALA A 71 3.98 5.31 4.74
N ARG A 72 4.93 6.22 4.47
CA ARG A 72 4.84 7.64 4.85
C ARG A 72 3.62 8.32 4.22
N ASN A 73 3.34 8.04 2.94
CA ASN A 73 2.16 8.55 2.24
C ASN A 73 0.86 8.12 2.95
N SER A 74 0.78 6.90 3.49
CA SER A 74 -0.38 6.45 4.26
C SER A 74 -0.64 7.31 5.51
N VAL A 75 0.41 7.74 6.22
CA VAL A 75 0.29 8.63 7.39
C VAL A 75 -0.21 10.02 6.97
N TYR A 76 0.31 10.57 5.87
CA TYR A 76 -0.22 11.83 5.33
C TYR A 76 -1.70 11.73 4.94
N GLN A 77 -2.10 10.62 4.33
CA GLN A 77 -3.47 10.34 3.90
C GLN A 77 -4.43 10.04 5.06
N SER A 78 -3.91 9.61 6.21
CA SER A 78 -4.72 9.26 7.39
C SER A 78 -5.56 10.42 7.91
N GLY A 79 -6.58 10.10 8.70
CA GLY A 79 -7.41 11.08 9.41
C GLY A 79 -6.81 11.65 10.69
N PHE A 80 -5.53 11.34 11.01
CA PHE A 80 -4.91 11.79 12.25
C PHE A 80 -4.73 13.32 12.34
N SER A 81 -4.68 13.83 13.56
CA SER A 81 -4.41 15.26 13.80
C SER A 81 -3.02 15.65 13.29
N HIS A 82 -2.82 16.93 12.98
CA HIS A 82 -1.54 17.43 12.51
C HIS A 82 -0.40 17.12 13.50
N VAL A 83 -0.64 17.32 14.80
CA VAL A 83 0.34 17.05 15.86
C VAL A 83 0.75 15.59 15.87
N LEU A 84 -0.21 14.67 15.75
CA LEU A 84 0.10 13.25 15.73
C LEU A 84 0.85 12.86 14.46
N LYS A 85 0.50 13.40 13.30
CA LYS A 85 1.22 13.17 12.04
C LYS A 85 2.68 13.61 12.11
N VAL A 86 2.96 14.76 12.72
CA VAL A 86 4.33 15.26 12.91
C VAL A 86 5.14 14.35 13.86
N ASN A 87 4.49 13.78 14.88
CA ASN A 87 5.18 12.87 15.81
C ASN A 87 5.43 11.47 15.23
N LEU A 88 4.68 11.07 14.21
CA LEU A 88 4.77 9.77 13.55
C LEU A 88 5.74 9.75 12.36
N MET A 89 6.19 10.93 11.89
CA MET A 89 7.12 11.11 10.78
C MET A 89 8.49 11.51 11.28
#